data_AF-A0A6P0T8I5-F1
#
_entry.id   AF-A0A6P0T8I5-F1
#
_cell.length_a   1.000
_cell.length_b   1.000
_cell.length_c   1.000
_cell.angle_alpha   90.00
_cell.angle_beta   90.00
_cell.angle_gamma   90.00
#
_symmetry.space_group_name_H-M   'P 1'
#
loop_
_entity.id
_entity.type
_entity.pdbx_description
1 polymer ?
#
loop_
_entity_poly.entity_id
_entity_poly.type
_entity_poly.pdbx_seq_one_letter_code
_entity_poly.pdbx_strand_id
1 'polypeptide(L)'
;MSNKERIGKSLDLLRQGLYPYVKQKMQADYGDEWVDNAGSYLRDYQKVKQELETILQEDTSALLTVIARDKVFKRKTGLSRPDLARVSELREIRNQWAHQATFSIEDTYRAIDTVLRLLKSIESAQVKAVEKQRQQVLRLLAQEQSGYDIDPVAVSPV
;
A
#
# COMPACT_ATOMS: atom_id res chain seq x y z
N MET A 1 -13.43 -10.12 -10.22
CA MET A 1 -12.62 -9.29 -9.30
C MET A 1 -11.96 -8.19 -10.11
N SER A 2 -12.41 -6.95 -9.93
CA SER A 2 -11.92 -5.77 -10.64
C SER A 2 -10.52 -5.37 -10.18
N ASN A 3 -9.82 -4.58 -11.00
CA ASN A 3 -8.50 -4.01 -10.69
C ASN A 3 -8.50 -3.25 -9.36
N LYS A 4 -9.53 -2.42 -9.15
CA LYS A 4 -9.74 -1.68 -7.91
C LYS A 4 -9.89 -2.60 -6.69
N GLU A 5 -10.64 -3.71 -6.80
CA GLU A 5 -10.77 -4.68 -5.71
C GLU A 5 -9.43 -5.36 -5.38
N ARG A 6 -8.56 -5.57 -6.39
CA ARG A 6 -7.20 -6.12 -6.15
C ARG A 6 -6.34 -5.14 -5.37
N ILE A 7 -6.36 -3.88 -5.77
CA ILE A 7 -5.64 -2.82 -5.07
C ILE A 7 -6.16 -2.70 -3.63
N GLY A 8 -7.47 -2.67 -3.43
CA GLY A 8 -8.09 -2.61 -2.10
C GLY A 8 -7.62 -3.73 -1.18
N LYS A 9 -7.68 -4.99 -1.66
CA LYS A 9 -7.19 -6.15 -0.89
C LYS A 9 -5.69 -6.04 -0.57
N SER A 10 -4.87 -5.48 -1.46
CA SER A 10 -3.44 -5.28 -1.19
C SER A 10 -3.20 -4.16 -0.18
N LEU A 11 -4.02 -3.09 -0.19
CA LEU A 11 -3.97 -2.01 0.81
C LEU A 11 -4.41 -2.49 2.20
N ASP A 12 -5.34 -3.45 2.27
CA ASP A 12 -5.73 -4.10 3.53
C ASP A 12 -4.60 -4.95 4.11
N LEU A 13 -3.88 -5.70 3.25
CA LEU A 13 -2.69 -6.45 3.67
C LEU A 13 -1.55 -5.51 4.07
N LEU A 14 -1.39 -4.38 3.37
CA LEU A 14 -0.46 -3.34 3.73
C LEU A 14 -0.75 -2.82 5.13
N ARG A 15 -2.00 -2.44 5.42
CA ARG A 15 -2.44 -1.99 6.76
C ARG A 15 -2.09 -2.99 7.85
N GLN A 16 -2.44 -4.26 7.65
CA GLN A 16 -2.16 -5.35 8.60
C GLN A 16 -0.66 -5.51 8.87
N GLY A 17 0.19 -5.27 7.87
CA GLY A 17 1.64 -5.31 8.02
C GLY A 17 2.23 -4.05 8.65
N LEU A 18 1.71 -2.86 8.30
CA LEU A 18 2.23 -1.58 8.78
C LEU A 18 1.87 -1.30 10.22
N TYR A 19 0.64 -1.62 10.66
CA TYR A 19 0.21 -1.32 12.02
C TYR A 19 1.15 -1.85 13.12
N PRO A 20 1.49 -3.15 13.17
CA PRO A 20 2.39 -3.66 14.22
C PRO A 20 3.79 -3.05 14.13
N TYR A 21 4.30 -2.80 12.92
CA TYR A 21 5.60 -2.16 12.72
C TYR A 21 5.61 -0.71 13.23
N VAL A 22 4.57 0.07 12.92
CA VAL A 22 4.41 1.46 13.39
C VAL A 22 4.30 1.49 14.90
N LYS A 23 3.42 0.66 15.48
CA LYS A 23 3.24 0.55 16.93
C LYS A 23 4.56 0.25 17.63
N GLN A 24 5.27 -0.80 17.21
CA GLN A 24 6.56 -1.18 17.81
C GLN A 24 7.59 -0.06 17.73
N LYS A 25 7.77 0.57 16.56
CA LYS A 25 8.76 1.63 16.36
C LYS A 25 8.44 2.87 17.18
N MET A 26 7.18 3.27 17.23
CA MET A 26 6.78 4.46 17.97
C MET A 26 6.79 4.22 19.47
N GLN A 27 6.39 3.04 19.96
CA GLN A 27 6.49 2.68 21.37
C GLN A 27 7.95 2.65 21.85
N ALA A 28 8.89 2.19 21.02
CA ALA A 28 10.30 2.19 21.36
C ALA A 28 10.88 3.61 21.62
N ASP A 29 10.29 4.63 21.00
CA ASP A 29 10.78 6.01 21.07
C ASP A 29 9.93 6.92 21.97
N TYR A 30 8.62 6.66 22.07
CA TYR A 30 7.65 7.52 22.75
C TYR A 30 6.94 6.82 23.94
N GLY A 31 7.18 5.53 24.16
CA GLY A 31 6.55 4.78 25.25
C GLY A 31 5.02 4.72 25.13
N ASP A 32 4.33 4.99 26.24
CA ASP A 32 2.86 4.93 26.31
C ASP A 32 2.18 6.07 25.53
N GLU A 33 2.88 7.19 25.32
CA GLU A 33 2.37 8.37 24.59
C GLU A 33 2.46 8.21 23.05
N TRP A 34 2.81 7.02 22.56
CA TRP A 34 3.02 6.80 21.12
C TRP A 34 1.78 7.12 20.27
N VAL A 35 0.58 6.86 20.80
CA VAL A 35 -0.70 7.14 20.12
C VAL A 35 -0.91 8.64 19.95
N ASP A 36 -0.64 9.42 20.98
CA ASP A 36 -0.78 10.89 20.93
C ASP A 36 0.23 11.50 19.97
N ASN A 37 1.48 11.01 20.00
CA ASN A 37 2.52 11.42 19.06
C ASN A 37 2.13 11.10 17.61
N ALA A 38 1.58 9.90 17.35
CA ALA A 38 1.04 9.54 16.04
C ALA A 38 -0.14 10.44 15.63
N GLY A 39 -1.06 10.67 16.56
CA GLY A 39 -2.27 11.48 16.37
C GLY A 39 -1.98 12.94 16.04
N SER A 40 -0.85 13.49 16.50
CA SER A 40 -0.43 14.87 16.19
C SER A 40 -0.32 15.16 14.68
N TYR A 41 -0.06 14.12 13.87
CA TYR A 41 0.03 14.19 12.41
C TYR A 41 -1.31 13.99 11.70
N LEU A 42 -2.35 13.58 12.43
CA LEU A 42 -3.66 13.15 11.93
C LEU A 42 -4.76 14.15 12.28
N ARG A 43 -4.48 15.45 12.20
CA ARG A 43 -5.42 16.52 12.58
C ARG A 43 -6.78 16.43 11.89
N ASP A 44 -6.83 15.95 10.65
CA ASP A 44 -8.09 15.77 9.92
C ASP A 44 -8.94 14.62 10.49
N TYR A 45 -8.30 13.63 11.11
CA TYR A 45 -8.94 12.49 11.77
C TYR A 45 -9.45 12.81 13.17
N GLN A 46 -8.88 13.82 13.84
CA GLN A 46 -9.32 14.27 15.17
C GLN A 46 -10.76 14.83 15.19
N LYS A 47 -11.35 15.10 14.01
CA LYS A 47 -12.76 15.48 13.86
C LYS A 47 -13.72 14.30 13.96
N VAL A 48 -13.21 13.07 13.89
CA VAL A 48 -13.98 11.83 14.00
C VAL A 48 -14.09 11.45 15.48
N LYS A 49 -15.28 11.04 15.95
CA LYS A 49 -15.51 10.55 17.33
C LYS A 49 -14.98 9.12 17.54
N GLN A 50 -13.81 8.80 17.00
CA GLN A 50 -13.21 7.48 17.07
C GLN A 50 -11.84 7.59 17.75
N GLU A 51 -11.52 6.60 18.58
CA GLU A 51 -10.22 6.52 19.26
C GLU A 51 -9.07 6.48 18.25
N LEU A 52 -8.00 7.23 18.53
CA LEU A 52 -6.85 7.37 17.62
C LEU A 52 -6.16 6.04 17.32
N GLU A 53 -6.03 5.16 18.32
CA GLU A 53 -5.45 3.83 18.08
C GLU A 53 -6.31 3.00 17.13
N THR A 54 -7.64 3.08 17.22
CA THR A 54 -8.55 2.40 16.30
C THR A 54 -8.40 2.94 14.88
N ILE A 55 -8.26 4.26 14.71
CA ILE A 55 -8.00 4.88 13.40
C ILE A 55 -6.68 4.36 12.81
N LEU A 56 -5.63 4.28 13.63
CA LEU A 56 -4.33 3.73 13.21
C LEU A 56 -4.42 2.24 12.85
N GLN A 57 -5.26 1.48 13.56
CA GLN A 57 -5.51 0.08 13.25
C GLN A 57 -6.23 -0.06 11.91
N GLU A 58 -7.25 0.76 11.64
CA GLU A 58 -8.21 0.55 10.54
C GLU A 58 -7.88 1.32 9.25
N ASP A 59 -7.07 2.39 9.30
CA ASP A 59 -6.81 3.23 8.13
C ASP A 59 -5.35 3.18 7.63
N THR A 60 -5.16 2.62 6.44
CA THR A 60 -3.88 2.61 5.72
C THR A 60 -3.28 4.01 5.50
N SER A 61 -4.09 5.03 5.22
CA SER A 61 -3.61 6.42 5.03
C SER A 61 -3.11 7.03 6.32
N ALA A 62 -3.75 6.74 7.45
CA ALA A 62 -3.28 7.22 8.74
C ALA A 62 -1.87 6.67 9.02
N LEU A 63 -1.67 5.35 8.84
CA LEU A 63 -0.37 4.71 8.97
C LEU A 63 0.69 5.29 8.02
N LEU A 64 0.37 5.42 6.72
CA LEU A 64 1.30 5.99 5.74
C LEU A 64 1.65 7.45 6.05
N THR A 65 0.70 8.22 6.58
CA THR A 65 0.92 9.62 6.99
C THR A 65 1.86 9.73 8.17
N VAL A 66 1.66 8.89 9.19
CA VAL A 66 2.55 8.82 10.36
C VAL A 66 3.97 8.44 9.93
N ILE A 67 4.13 7.41 9.10
CA ILE A 67 5.44 6.98 8.60
C ILE A 67 6.13 8.11 7.80
N ALA A 68 5.38 8.81 6.96
CA ALA A 68 5.91 9.89 6.13
C ALA A 68 6.33 11.12 6.96
N ARG A 69 5.68 11.38 8.09
CA ARG A 69 5.89 12.61 8.88
C ARG A 69 6.86 12.40 10.03
N ASP A 70 6.70 11.32 10.78
CA ASP A 70 7.47 11.11 12.01
C ASP A 70 8.95 10.79 11.76
N LYS A 71 9.81 11.36 12.60
CA LYS A 71 11.27 11.22 12.55
C LYS A 71 11.76 9.81 12.93
N VAL A 72 11.00 9.02 13.68
CA VAL A 72 11.33 7.62 14.03
C VAL A 72 11.59 6.80 12.77
N PHE A 73 10.81 7.00 11.71
CA PHE A 73 10.94 6.23 10.47
C PHE A 73 12.03 6.75 9.52
N LYS A 74 12.62 7.91 9.80
CA LYS A 74 13.64 8.55 8.94
C LYS A 74 15.07 8.40 9.49
N ARG A 75 15.22 7.86 10.69
CA ARG A 75 16.51 7.58 11.33
C ARG A 75 17.12 6.29 10.80
N LYS A 76 18.39 6.03 11.12
CA LYS A 76 19.15 4.85 10.64
C LYS A 76 18.47 3.50 10.95
N THR A 77 17.71 3.43 12.03
CA THR A 77 16.97 2.23 12.47
C THR A 77 15.56 2.14 11.86
N GLY A 78 15.15 3.12 11.06
CA GLY A 78 13.85 3.21 10.39
C GLY A 78 13.89 2.70 8.96
N LEU A 79 13.16 3.38 8.08
CA LEU A 79 13.03 3.03 6.67
C LEU A 79 14.16 3.64 5.82
N SER A 80 14.57 2.91 4.78
CA SER A 80 15.54 3.43 3.82
C SER A 80 14.93 4.53 2.94
N ARG A 81 15.77 5.31 2.23
CA ARG A 81 15.27 6.31 1.26
C ARG A 81 14.33 5.71 0.19
N PRO A 82 14.66 4.55 -0.42
CA PRO A 82 13.74 3.86 -1.32
C PRO A 82 12.39 3.50 -0.67
N ASP A 83 12.39 3.08 0.59
CA ASP A 83 11.14 2.73 1.29
C ASP A 83 10.28 3.97 1.55
N LEU A 84 10.88 5.09 1.93
CA LEU A 84 10.16 6.36 2.08
C LEU A 84 9.57 6.85 0.76
N ALA A 85 10.26 6.62 -0.37
CA ALA A 85 9.70 6.91 -1.70
C ALA A 85 8.48 6.03 -1.99
N ARG A 86 8.52 4.73 -1.63
CA ARG A 86 7.37 3.82 -1.74
C ARG A 86 6.20 4.24 -0.85
N VAL A 87 6.48 4.75 0.35
CA VAL A 87 5.43 5.29 1.24
C VAL A 87 4.71 6.46 0.55
N SER A 88 5.44 7.38 -0.10
CA SER A 88 4.83 8.46 -0.87
C SER A 88 4.01 7.96 -2.05
N GLU A 89 4.55 7.03 -2.85
CA GLU A 89 3.81 6.40 -3.97
C GLU A 89 2.53 5.71 -3.49
N LEU A 90 2.59 4.98 -2.37
CA LEU A 90 1.41 4.30 -1.80
C LEU A 90 0.35 5.26 -1.28
N ARG A 91 0.73 6.46 -0.84
CA ARG A 91 -0.24 7.51 -0.47
C ARG A 91 -1.01 7.98 -1.70
N GLU A 92 -0.33 8.16 -2.84
CA GLU A 92 -0.97 8.53 -4.10
C GLU A 92 -1.89 7.42 -4.61
N ILE A 93 -1.43 6.16 -4.62
CA ILE A 93 -2.24 4.99 -5.01
C ILE A 93 -3.49 4.87 -4.13
N ARG A 94 -3.33 4.95 -2.81
CA ARG A 94 -4.46 4.88 -1.86
C ARG A 94 -5.43 6.03 -2.11
N ASN A 95 -4.92 7.25 -2.37
CA ASN A 95 -5.76 8.40 -2.68
C ASN A 95 -6.58 8.16 -3.96
N GLN A 96 -5.94 7.77 -5.06
CA GLN A 96 -6.63 7.43 -6.31
C GLN A 96 -7.69 6.32 -6.10
N TRP A 97 -7.35 5.29 -5.32
CA TRP A 97 -8.27 4.20 -5.00
C TRP A 97 -9.51 4.68 -4.24
N ALA A 98 -9.32 5.54 -3.24
CA ALA A 98 -10.39 6.14 -2.45
C ALA A 98 -11.30 7.04 -3.30
N HIS A 99 -10.71 7.76 -4.27
CA HIS A 99 -11.42 8.63 -5.20
C HIS A 99 -12.07 7.90 -6.40
N GLN A 100 -12.17 6.56 -6.36
CA GLN A 100 -12.85 5.76 -7.39
C GLN A 100 -12.20 5.87 -8.79
N ALA A 101 -10.89 6.10 -8.88
CA ALA A 101 -10.19 6.13 -10.15
C ALA A 101 -10.27 4.78 -10.90
N THR A 102 -10.19 4.85 -12.23
CA THR A 102 -10.01 3.67 -13.08
C THR A 102 -8.54 3.24 -13.06
N PHE A 103 -8.30 1.94 -12.95
CA PHE A 103 -6.95 1.36 -12.93
C PHE A 103 -6.80 0.36 -14.07
N SER A 104 -5.72 0.48 -14.83
CA SER A 104 -5.31 -0.57 -15.77
C SER A 104 -4.77 -1.79 -15.01
N ILE A 105 -4.57 -2.90 -15.73
CA ILE A 105 -3.95 -4.10 -15.15
C ILE A 105 -2.48 -3.83 -14.79
N GLU A 106 -1.79 -2.95 -15.53
CA GLU A 106 -0.40 -2.54 -15.29
C GLU A 106 -0.30 -1.67 -14.05
N ASP A 107 -1.20 -0.70 -13.87
CA ASP A 107 -1.30 0.11 -12.65
C ASP A 107 -1.54 -0.78 -11.43
N THR A 108 -2.42 -1.77 -11.60
CA THR A 108 -2.74 -2.75 -10.55
C THR A 108 -1.50 -3.58 -10.18
N TYR A 109 -0.74 -4.05 -11.18
CA TYR A 109 0.49 -4.77 -10.95
C TYR A 109 1.51 -3.92 -10.19
N ARG A 110 1.75 -2.68 -10.66
CA ARG A 110 2.69 -1.74 -10.05
C ARG A 110 2.31 -1.43 -8.61
N ALA A 111 1.03 -1.14 -8.35
CA ALA A 111 0.53 -0.86 -7.00
C ALA A 111 0.81 -2.03 -6.04
N ILE A 112 0.49 -3.26 -6.45
CA ILE A 112 0.71 -4.46 -5.63
C ILE A 112 2.21 -4.74 -5.44
N ASP A 113 3.05 -4.47 -6.44
CA ASP A 113 4.51 -4.60 -6.33
C ASP A 113 5.09 -3.59 -5.33
N THR A 114 4.64 -2.33 -5.36
CA THR A 114 5.03 -1.31 -4.39
C THR A 114 4.64 -1.71 -2.96
N VAL A 115 3.42 -2.24 -2.76
CA VAL A 115 3.00 -2.82 -1.47
C VAL A 115 3.93 -3.95 -1.04
N LEU A 116 4.20 -4.91 -1.93
CA LEU A 116 5.04 -6.08 -1.63
C LEU A 116 6.44 -5.66 -1.20
N ARG A 117 7.06 -4.71 -1.90
CA ARG A 117 8.42 -4.24 -1.58
C ARG A 117 8.48 -3.58 -0.22
N LEU A 118 7.52 -2.70 0.11
CA LEU A 118 7.50 -2.07 1.43
C LEU A 118 7.30 -3.11 2.54
N LEU A 119 6.39 -4.07 2.35
CA LEU A 119 6.16 -5.15 3.31
C LEU A 119 7.39 -6.06 3.48
N LYS A 120 8.16 -6.31 2.41
CA LYS A 120 9.43 -7.05 2.50
C LYS A 120 10.48 -6.27 3.31
N SER A 121 10.59 -4.96 3.12
CA SER A 121 11.55 -4.12 3.85
C SER A 121 11.32 -4.09 5.37
N ILE A 122 10.09 -4.35 5.82
CA ILE A 122 9.73 -4.41 7.24
C ILE A 122 9.50 -5.84 7.75
N GLU A 123 9.86 -6.85 6.95
CA GLU A 123 9.74 -8.27 7.29
C GLU A 123 8.32 -8.69 7.72
N SER A 124 7.30 -8.11 7.06
CA SER A 124 5.90 -8.37 7.42
C SER A 124 5.47 -9.81 7.14
N ALA A 125 4.65 -10.37 8.03
CA ALA A 125 3.99 -11.67 7.83
C ALA A 125 3.07 -11.70 6.60
N GLN A 126 2.64 -10.53 6.09
CA GLN A 126 1.73 -10.41 4.95
C GLN A 126 2.42 -10.57 3.58
N VAL A 127 3.76 -10.67 3.54
CA VAL A 127 4.53 -10.77 2.29
C VAL A 127 4.04 -11.90 1.39
N LYS A 128 3.84 -13.12 1.93
CA LYS A 128 3.39 -14.27 1.14
C LYS A 128 2.01 -14.06 0.52
N ALA A 129 1.10 -13.42 1.25
CA ALA A 129 -0.25 -13.14 0.78
C ALA A 129 -0.26 -12.14 -0.38
N VAL A 130 0.50 -11.05 -0.26
CA VAL A 130 0.63 -10.04 -1.33
C VAL A 130 1.37 -10.61 -2.53
N GLU A 131 2.41 -11.42 -2.33
CA GLU A 131 3.14 -12.06 -3.41
C GLU A 131 2.22 -12.97 -4.25
N LYS A 132 1.33 -13.73 -3.61
CA LYS A 132 0.30 -14.50 -4.31
C LYS A 132 -0.64 -13.62 -5.14
N GLN A 133 -1.08 -12.48 -4.61
CA GLN A 133 -1.90 -11.53 -5.37
C GLN A 133 -1.16 -10.97 -6.59
N ARG A 134 0.12 -10.59 -6.41
CA ARG A 134 0.97 -10.08 -7.49
C ARG A 134 1.12 -11.10 -8.62
N GLN A 135 1.38 -12.36 -8.28
CA GLN A 135 1.50 -13.45 -9.27
C GLN A 135 0.20 -13.69 -10.04
N GLN A 136 -0.96 -13.54 -9.39
CA GLN A 136 -2.25 -13.64 -10.09
C GLN A 136 -2.44 -12.51 -11.10
N VAL A 137 -2.07 -11.27 -10.75
CA VAL A 137 -2.17 -10.13 -11.65
C VAL A 137 -1.19 -10.27 -12.82
N LEU A 138 0.02 -10.76 -12.58
CA LEU A 138 1.00 -11.00 -13.63
C LEU A 138 0.49 -12.00 -14.69
N ARG A 139 -0.21 -13.06 -14.25
CA ARG A 139 -0.82 -14.03 -15.17
C ARG A 139 -1.92 -13.40 -16.04
N LEU A 140 -2.72 -12.51 -15.46
CA LEU A 140 -3.78 -11.80 -16.21
C LEU A 140 -3.19 -10.84 -17.23
N LEU A 141 -2.16 -10.08 -16.84
CA LEU A 141 -1.42 -9.20 -17.73
C LEU A 141 -0.85 -9.97 -18.93
N ALA A 142 -0.24 -11.13 -18.69
CA ALA A 142 0.30 -11.97 -19.76
C ALA A 142 -0.79 -12.50 -20.71
N GLN A 143 -1.98 -12.84 -20.20
CA GLN A 143 -3.11 -13.27 -21.02
C GLN A 143 -3.65 -12.15 -21.91
N GLU A 144 -3.73 -10.92 -21.38
CA GLU A 144 -4.18 -9.74 -22.13
C GLU A 144 -3.22 -9.40 -23.28
N GLN A 145 -1.91 -9.46 -23.02
CA GLN A 145 -0.89 -9.25 -24.04
C GLN A 145 -0.88 -10.36 -25.10
N SER A 146 -1.01 -11.63 -24.67
CA SER A 146 -1.06 -12.75 -25.60
C SER A 146 -2.30 -12.73 -26.50
N GLY A 147 -3.42 -12.15 -26.02
CA GLY A 147 -4.64 -11.97 -26.82
C GLY A 147 -4.51 -10.87 -27.88
N TYR A 148 -3.65 -9.87 -27.65
CA TYR A 148 -3.37 -8.78 -28.60
C TYR A 148 -2.49 -9.26 -29.77
N ASP A 149 -1.62 -10.24 -29.53
CA ASP A 149 -0.70 -10.79 -30.54
C ASP A 149 -1.38 -11.73 -31.58
N ILE A 150 -2.67 -12.06 -31.42
CA ILE A 150 -3.39 -13.05 -32.26
C ILE A 150 -4.36 -12.44 -33.29
N ASP A 151 -4.35 -11.12 -33.50
CA ASP A 151 -5.12 -10.47 -34.58
C ASP A 151 -4.22 -10.08 -35.78
N PRO A 152 -3.75 -11.03 -36.62
CA PRO A 152 -3.29 -10.69 -37.95
C PRO A 152 -4.52 -10.33 -38.78
N VAL A 153 -4.58 -9.07 -39.21
CA VAL A 153 -5.51 -8.53 -40.21
C VAL A 153 -5.79 -9.58 -41.29
N ALA A 154 -7.05 -9.98 -41.40
CA ALA A 154 -7.52 -10.87 -42.45
C ALA A 154 -7.16 -10.28 -43.82
N VAL A 155 -6.12 -10.84 -44.44
CA VAL A 155 -5.76 -10.52 -45.82
C VAL A 155 -6.73 -11.28 -46.71
N SER A 156 -7.73 -10.59 -47.25
CA SER A 156 -8.63 -11.15 -48.27
C SER A 156 -7.82 -11.49 -49.53
N PRO A 157 -7.88 -12.72 -50.07
CA PRO A 157 -7.30 -13.01 -51.37
C PRO A 157 -8.19 -12.45 -52.48
N VAL A 158 -7.53 -11.95 -53.53
CA VAL A 158 -8.10 -11.49 -54.81
C VAL A 158 -8.43 -12.68 -55.69
#